data_AF-Q759Q1-F1
#
_entry.id   AF-Q759Q1-F1
#
_cell.length_a   1.000
_cell.length_b   1.000
_cell.length_c   1.000
_cell.angle_alpha   90.00
_cell.angle_beta   90.00
_cell.angle_gamma   90.00
#
_symmetry.space_group_name_H-M   'P 1'
#
loop_
_entity.id
_entity.type
_entity.pdbx_description
1 polymer ?
#
loop_
_entity_poly.entity_id
_entity_poly.type
_entity_poly.pdbx_seq_one_letter_code
_entity_poly.pdbx_strand_id
1 'polypeptide(L)'
;MAADSYIVTHRRNIMQCQLFNVVPTQKRKRESQQRLWAGKAVFEELMLPEMGQWTPTYQLKFEYESTPHVFCRTRIMRRLRDVKRVLQRQPDGAFHVLARAQALDIVLELRIGDAAEEQKFQDMWQRMLEEFEMLAEK
;
A
#
# COMPACT_ATOMS: atom_id res chain seq x y z
N MET A 1 6.19 5.68 -24.60
CA MET A 1 5.27 4.97 -23.69
C MET A 1 4.21 5.97 -23.29
N ALA A 2 2.96 5.80 -23.74
CA ALA A 2 1.86 6.61 -23.27
C ALA A 2 1.73 6.40 -21.75
N ALA A 3 1.64 7.47 -20.99
CA ALA A 3 1.37 7.38 -19.56
C ALA A 3 -0.10 6.97 -19.43
N ASP A 4 -0.37 5.72 -19.06
CA ASP A 4 -1.70 5.27 -18.65
C ASP A 4 -2.30 6.32 -17.67
N SER A 5 -3.30 7.09 -18.11
CA SER A 5 -3.94 8.11 -17.25
C SER A 5 -5.07 7.45 -16.47
N TYR A 6 -4.79 7.06 -15.24
CA TYR A 6 -5.80 6.51 -14.33
C TYR A 6 -6.75 7.59 -13.82
N ILE A 7 -8.02 7.24 -13.70
CA ILE A 7 -9.01 8.02 -12.94
C ILE A 7 -9.17 7.38 -11.57
N VAL A 8 -9.12 8.19 -10.50
CA VAL A 8 -9.43 7.72 -9.14
C VAL A 8 -10.95 7.63 -8.99
N THR A 9 -11.48 6.45 -8.73
CA THR A 9 -12.92 6.20 -8.59
C THR A 9 -13.36 6.23 -7.13
N HIS A 10 -12.58 5.62 -6.25
CA HIS A 10 -12.80 5.67 -4.81
C HIS A 10 -11.50 5.95 -4.07
N ARG A 11 -11.66 6.62 -2.94
CA ARG A 11 -10.56 6.97 -2.05
C ARG A 11 -10.97 6.67 -0.62
N ARG A 12 -10.14 5.90 0.11
CA ARG A 12 -10.33 5.60 1.52
C ARG A 12 -9.07 5.90 2.30
N ASN A 13 -9.22 6.57 3.44
CA ASN A 13 -8.09 6.93 4.28
C ASN A 13 -8.03 5.99 5.48
N ILE A 14 -6.82 5.56 5.82
CA ILE A 14 -6.46 4.92 7.08
C ILE A 14 -5.56 5.90 7.83
N MET A 15 -5.99 6.34 8.99
CA MET A 15 -5.31 7.38 9.77
C MET A 15 -4.21 6.78 10.66
N GLN A 16 -3.37 7.63 11.27
CA GLN A 16 -2.36 7.23 12.26
C GLN A 16 -1.41 6.12 11.77
N CYS A 17 -1.06 6.16 10.50
CA CYS A 17 -0.10 5.27 9.87
C CYS A 17 1.33 5.76 10.11
N GLN A 18 2.25 4.82 10.28
CA GLN A 18 3.67 5.08 10.43
C GLN A 18 4.46 4.13 9.55
N LEU A 19 5.51 4.64 8.91
CA LEU A 19 6.43 3.86 8.09
C LEU A 19 7.82 3.83 8.74
N PHE A 20 8.38 2.64 8.83
CA PHE A 20 9.71 2.38 9.37
C PHE A 20 10.59 1.70 8.32
N ASN A 21 11.90 1.85 8.45
CA ASN A 21 12.82 0.97 7.72
C ASN A 21 12.70 -0.47 8.25
N VAL A 22 12.86 -1.44 7.36
CA VAL A 22 13.01 -2.85 7.73
C VAL A 22 14.49 -3.11 8.02
N VAL A 23 14.80 -3.61 9.21
CA VAL A 23 16.18 -3.98 9.59
C VAL A 23 16.39 -5.48 9.34
N PRO A 24 17.42 -5.88 8.59
CA PRO A 24 17.72 -7.30 8.39
C PRO A 24 17.98 -8.01 9.72
N THR A 25 17.37 -9.18 9.91
CA THR A 25 17.58 -10.03 11.09
C THR A 25 19.02 -10.54 11.23
N GLN A 26 19.78 -10.54 10.13
CA GLN A 26 21.21 -10.87 10.13
C GLN A 26 22.06 -9.65 10.54
N LYS A 27 22.18 -9.50 11.86
CA LYS A 27 23.09 -8.63 12.62
C LYS A 27 24.22 -7.96 11.80
N ARG A 28 24.05 -6.65 11.58
CA ARG A 28 25.16 -5.69 11.77
C ARG A 28 24.72 -4.71 12.85
N LYS A 29 25.52 -4.61 13.92
CA LYS A 29 25.29 -3.86 15.18
C LYS A 29 25.02 -2.35 15.04
N ARG A 30 24.66 -1.83 13.87
CA ARG A 30 24.58 -0.38 13.60
C ARG A 30 23.24 0.14 13.09
N GLU A 31 22.33 -0.72 12.63
CA GLU A 31 21.04 -0.24 12.12
C GLU A 31 19.93 -0.51 13.13
N SER A 32 19.37 0.57 13.66
CA SER A 32 18.16 0.53 14.47
C SER A 32 16.95 0.77 13.57
N GLN A 33 15.81 0.27 14.01
CA GLN A 33 14.54 0.62 13.38
C GLN A 33 14.24 2.09 13.69
N GLN A 34 13.98 2.85 12.65
CA GLN A 34 13.76 4.29 12.64
C GLN A 34 12.44 4.57 11.95
N ARG A 35 11.65 5.46 12.55
CA ARG A 35 10.44 5.97 11.91
C ARG A 35 10.84 6.96 10.83
N LEU A 36 10.52 6.64 9.59
CA LEU A 36 10.81 7.50 8.44
C LEU A 36 9.68 8.50 8.19
N TRP A 37 8.45 8.12 8.54
CA TRP A 37 7.27 8.92 8.23
C TRP A 37 6.10 8.58 9.15
N ALA A 38 5.19 9.55 9.34
CA ALA A 38 3.90 9.39 10.00
C ALA A 38 2.84 10.23 9.28
N GLY A 39 1.64 9.70 9.14
CA GLY A 39 0.51 10.36 8.50
C GLY A 39 -0.64 9.40 8.23
N LYS A 40 -1.25 9.48 7.04
CA LYS A 40 -2.34 8.59 6.63
C LYS A 40 -1.97 7.76 5.40
N ALA A 41 -2.40 6.50 5.38
CA ALA A 41 -2.41 5.69 4.17
C ALA A 41 -3.71 5.95 3.41
N VAL A 42 -3.63 6.05 2.10
CA VAL A 42 -4.75 6.35 1.20
C VAL A 42 -4.85 5.22 0.21
N PHE A 43 -5.92 4.46 0.28
CA PHE A 43 -6.29 3.48 -0.73
C PHE A 43 -7.02 4.20 -1.85
N GLU A 44 -6.46 4.13 -3.05
CA GLU A 44 -7.12 4.59 -4.27
C GLU A 44 -7.52 3.39 -5.12
N GLU A 45 -8.80 3.32 -5.42
CA GLU A 45 -9.32 2.53 -6.53
C GLU A 45 -9.17 3.35 -7.81
N LEU A 46 -8.62 2.71 -8.83
CA LEU A 46 -8.26 3.32 -10.09
C LEU A 46 -9.03 2.64 -11.22
N MET A 47 -9.34 3.42 -12.27
CA MET A 47 -9.92 2.93 -13.51
C MET A 47 -9.11 3.45 -14.70
N LEU A 48 -8.90 2.58 -15.69
CA LEU A 48 -8.39 2.99 -17.00
C LEU A 48 -9.58 3.45 -17.85
N PRO A 49 -9.59 4.70 -18.35
CA PRO A 49 -10.68 5.25 -19.15
C PRO A 49 -10.99 4.41 -20.41
N GLU A 50 -9.95 3.78 -20.96
CA GLU A 50 -9.99 3.06 -22.23
C GLU A 50 -10.42 1.59 -22.10
N MET A 51 -10.53 1.06 -20.87
CA MET A 51 -10.98 -0.32 -20.67
C MET A 51 -12.50 -0.36 -20.50
N GLY A 52 -13.20 -0.87 -21.52
CA GLY A 52 -14.64 -1.16 -21.46
C GLY A 52 -15.06 -2.25 -20.45
N GLN A 53 -14.09 -2.83 -19.73
CA GLN A 53 -14.32 -3.77 -18.63
C GLN A 53 -13.66 -3.25 -17.35
N TRP A 54 -14.44 -3.27 -16.27
CA TRP A 54 -13.98 -2.89 -14.93
C TRP A 54 -12.95 -3.90 -14.42
N THR A 55 -11.66 -3.53 -14.45
CA THR A 55 -10.58 -4.29 -13.79
C THR A 55 -10.25 -3.60 -12.47
N PRO A 56 -10.44 -4.23 -11.31
CA PRO A 56 -10.04 -3.66 -10.03
C PRO A 56 -8.57 -3.30 -10.09
N THR A 57 -8.28 -2.04 -9.81
CA THR A 57 -6.92 -1.51 -9.84
C THR A 57 -6.72 -0.67 -8.61
N TYR A 58 -5.67 -0.96 -7.85
CA TYR A 58 -5.44 -0.31 -6.56
C TYR A 58 -4.05 0.32 -6.48
N GLN A 59 -3.96 1.42 -5.74
CA GLN A 59 -2.69 2.00 -5.31
C GLN A 59 -2.82 2.49 -3.86
N LEU A 60 -1.76 2.30 -3.07
CA LEU A 60 -1.65 2.97 -1.77
C LEU A 60 -0.75 4.19 -1.92
N LYS A 61 -1.17 5.31 -1.34
CA LYS A 61 -0.37 6.52 -1.15
C LYS A 61 -0.19 6.78 0.35
N PHE A 62 0.98 7.24 0.72
CA PHE A 62 1.28 7.67 2.09
C PHE A 62 1.38 9.19 2.09
N GLU A 63 0.38 9.84 2.68
CA GLU A 63 0.20 11.29 2.65
C GLU A 63 0.29 11.90 4.04
N TYR A 64 0.96 13.05 4.15
CA TYR A 64 0.93 13.80 5.39
C TYR A 64 -0.52 14.19 5.75
N GLU A 65 -0.86 14.18 7.05
CA GLU A 65 -2.24 14.47 7.46
C GLU A 65 -2.63 15.93 7.19
N SER A 66 -1.69 16.85 7.39
CA SER A 66 -1.91 18.29 7.28
C SER A 66 -1.82 18.85 5.86
N THR A 67 -1.27 18.09 4.90
CA THR A 67 -1.09 18.57 3.53
C THR A 67 -1.25 17.43 2.52
N PRO A 68 -1.68 17.70 1.27
CA PRO A 68 -1.83 16.67 0.24
C PRO A 68 -0.49 16.15 -0.32
N HIS A 69 0.64 16.43 0.36
CA HIS A 69 1.95 15.97 -0.08
C HIS A 69 2.07 14.46 0.15
N VAL A 70 2.44 13.77 -0.92
CA VAL A 70 2.71 12.34 -0.91
C VAL A 70 4.17 12.11 -0.54
N PHE A 71 4.41 11.37 0.54
CA PHE A 71 5.74 10.91 0.92
C PHE A 71 6.22 9.80 -0.04
N CYS A 72 5.41 8.75 -0.20
CA CYS A 72 5.65 7.69 -1.16
C CYS A 72 4.34 7.02 -1.59
N ARG A 73 4.41 6.19 -2.64
CA ARG A 73 3.26 5.43 -3.16
C ARG A 73 3.69 4.04 -3.58
N THR A 74 2.79 3.07 -3.54
CA THR A 74 3.09 1.73 -4.05
C THR A 74 3.06 1.71 -5.57
N ARG A 75 3.54 0.62 -6.16
CA ARG A 75 3.17 0.29 -7.54
C ARG A 75 1.66 0.05 -7.62
N ILE A 76 1.10 0.28 -8.80
CA ILE A 76 -0.29 -0.04 -9.10
C ILE A 76 -0.43 -1.57 -9.08
N MET A 77 -1.44 -2.06 -8.36
CA MET A 77 -1.79 -3.47 -8.24
C MET A 77 -2.98 -3.75 -9.13
N ARG A 78 -2.82 -4.65 -10.11
CA ARG A 78 -3.89 -5.01 -11.07
C ARG A 78 -4.30 -6.48 -10.98
N ARG A 79 -3.58 -7.27 -10.18
CA ARG A 79 -3.76 -8.73 -10.06
C ARG A 79 -3.36 -9.19 -8.66
N LEU A 80 -3.82 -10.38 -8.29
CA LEU A 80 -3.53 -11.00 -6.98
C LEU A 80 -2.04 -11.05 -6.64
N ARG A 81 -1.19 -11.42 -7.61
CA ARG A 81 0.26 -11.47 -7.44
C ARG A 81 0.88 -10.10 -7.12
N ASP A 82 0.28 -9.02 -7.62
CA ASP A 82 0.78 -7.66 -7.38
C ASP A 82 0.47 -7.26 -5.93
N VAL A 83 -0.74 -7.55 -5.44
CA VAL A 83 -1.12 -7.31 -4.03
C VAL A 83 -0.24 -8.11 -3.08
N LYS A 84 -0.11 -9.43 -3.31
CA LYS A 84 0.73 -10.31 -2.46
C LYS A 84 2.22 -9.90 -2.46
N ARG A 85 2.68 -9.23 -3.52
CA ARG A 85 4.03 -8.66 -3.59
C ARG A 85 4.13 -7.30 -2.89
N VAL A 86 3.13 -6.44 -3.04
CA VAL A 86 3.15 -5.07 -2.54
C VAL A 86 2.83 -5.01 -1.05
N LEU A 87 1.92 -5.84 -0.55
CA LEU A 87 1.48 -5.90 0.84
C LEU A 87 1.70 -7.31 1.38
N GLN A 88 2.56 -7.43 2.39
CA GLN A 88 2.90 -8.69 3.03
C GLN A 88 2.70 -8.59 4.54
N ARG A 89 1.68 -9.27 5.06
CA ARG A 89 1.48 -9.39 6.52
C ARG A 89 2.64 -10.17 7.13
N GLN A 90 3.23 -9.62 8.18
CA GLN A 90 4.30 -10.22 8.95
C GLN A 90 3.74 -11.00 10.15
N PRO A 91 4.49 -11.96 10.72
CA PRO A 91 4.03 -12.77 11.87
C PRO A 91 3.72 -11.95 13.13
N ASP A 92 4.38 -10.80 13.31
CA ASP A 92 4.17 -9.88 14.43
C ASP A 92 2.95 -8.96 14.26
N GLY A 93 2.24 -9.09 13.14
CA GLY A 93 1.09 -8.25 12.81
C GLY A 93 1.44 -6.98 12.03
N ALA A 94 2.70 -6.65 11.80
CA ALA A 94 3.04 -5.54 10.92
C ALA A 94 2.75 -5.88 9.44
N PHE A 95 2.71 -4.86 8.58
CA PHE A 95 2.71 -5.07 7.14
C PHE A 95 4.04 -4.62 6.55
N HIS A 96 4.71 -5.45 5.76
CA HIS A 96 5.73 -4.99 4.85
C HIS A 96 5.06 -4.47 3.57
N VAL A 97 5.44 -3.26 3.18
CA VAL A 97 4.92 -2.54 2.02
C VAL A 97 6.04 -2.27 1.03
N LEU A 98 5.86 -2.71 -0.22
CA LEU A 98 6.75 -2.33 -1.32
C LEU A 98 6.34 -0.95 -1.86
N ALA A 99 6.97 0.09 -1.31
CA ALA A 99 6.77 1.47 -1.73
C ALA A 99 7.75 1.83 -2.86
N ARG A 100 7.31 2.73 -3.74
CA ARG A 100 8.14 3.33 -4.78
C ARG A 100 8.47 4.76 -4.38
N ALA A 101 9.75 5.03 -4.20
CA ALA A 101 10.30 6.36 -4.01
C ALA A 101 11.11 6.71 -5.25
N GLN A 102 10.65 7.71 -6.01
CA GLN A 102 11.20 8.06 -7.32
C GLN A 102 11.22 6.84 -8.29
N ALA A 103 12.40 6.24 -8.51
CA ALA A 103 12.59 5.08 -9.38
C ALA A 103 12.98 3.79 -8.63
N LEU A 104 13.12 3.83 -7.31
CA LEU A 104 13.52 2.70 -6.49
C LEU A 104 12.32 2.11 -5.77
N ASP A 105 12.25 0.77 -5.76
CA ASP A 105 11.34 0.06 -4.89
C ASP A 105 12.06 -0.19 -3.55
N ILE A 106 11.42 0.18 -2.46
CA ILE A 106 11.91 0.00 -1.09
C ILE A 106 10.86 -0.74 -0.28
N VAL A 107 11.31 -1.63 0.60
CA VAL A 107 10.42 -2.30 1.55
C VAL A 107 10.40 -1.49 2.84
N LEU A 108 9.21 -1.11 3.27
CA LEU A 108 8.97 -0.38 4.50
C LEU A 108 8.03 -1.19 5.39
N GLU A 109 8.20 -1.06 6.70
CA GLU A 109 7.26 -1.63 7.66
C GLU A 109 6.18 -0.59 7.97
N LEU A 110 4.93 -0.94 7.70
CA LEU A 110 3.74 -0.18 8.04
C LEU A 110 3.21 -0.64 9.39
N ARG A 111 3.08 0.32 10.30
CA ARG A 111 2.38 0.18 11.57
C ARG A 111 1.20 1.14 11.61
N ILE A 112 0.09 0.70 12.18
CA ILE A 112 -1.12 1.50 12.35
C ILE A 112 -1.34 1.62 13.86
N GLY A 113 -1.38 2.86 14.35
CA GLY A 113 -1.37 3.12 15.80
C GLY A 113 -2.71 2.91 16.49
N ASP A 114 -3.81 2.92 15.74
CA ASP A 114 -5.17 2.76 16.24
C ASP A 114 -5.75 1.41 15.79
N ALA A 115 -6.36 0.68 16.72
CA ALA A 115 -6.88 -0.66 16.46
C ALA A 115 -8.08 -0.65 15.49
N ALA A 116 -8.92 0.40 15.51
CA ALA A 116 -10.03 0.51 14.58
C ALA A 116 -9.53 0.85 13.17
N GLU A 117 -8.51 1.70 13.05
CA GLU A 117 -7.82 1.95 11.78
C GLU A 117 -7.07 0.71 11.27
N GLU A 118 -6.46 -0.08 12.16
CA GLU A 118 -5.84 -1.35 11.76
C GLU A 118 -6.89 -2.32 11.20
N GLN A 119 -8.02 -2.47 11.88
CA GLN A 119 -9.11 -3.31 11.40
C GLN A 119 -9.63 -2.84 10.03
N LYS A 120 -9.86 -1.53 9.86
CA LYS A 120 -10.25 -0.94 8.57
C LYS A 120 -9.24 -1.26 7.46
N PHE A 121 -7.94 -1.19 7.77
CA PHE A 121 -6.89 -1.55 6.82
C PHE A 121 -6.94 -3.04 6.45
N GLN A 122 -7.11 -3.92 7.44
CA GLN A 122 -7.20 -5.36 7.23
C GLN A 122 -8.42 -5.72 6.37
N ASP A 123 -9.58 -5.13 6.65
CA ASP A 123 -10.81 -5.33 5.88
C ASP A 123 -10.62 -4.92 4.41
N MET A 124 -9.98 -3.76 4.18
CA MET A 124 -9.66 -3.29 2.83
C MET A 124 -8.67 -4.21 2.11
N TRP A 125 -7.66 -4.70 2.82
CA TRP A 125 -6.69 -5.64 2.27
C TRP A 125 -7.31 -6.99 1.91
N GLN A 126 -8.15 -7.55 2.78
CA GLN A 126 -8.89 -8.79 2.52
C GLN A 126 -9.84 -8.63 1.33
N ARG A 127 -10.60 -7.54 1.29
CA ARG A 127 -11.47 -7.24 0.15
C ARG A 127 -10.72 -7.20 -1.17
N MET A 128 -9.54 -6.55 -1.23
CA MET A 128 -8.72 -6.56 -2.46
C MET A 128 -8.30 -7.98 -2.85
N LEU A 129 -7.90 -8.82 -1.89
CA LEU A 129 -7.52 -10.21 -2.16
C LEU A 129 -8.69 -11.00 -2.72
N GLU A 130 -9.86 -10.91 -2.10
CA GLU A 130 -11.10 -11.58 -2.54
C GLU A 130 -11.51 -11.14 -3.95
N GLU A 131 -11.51 -9.83 -4.22
CA GLU A 131 -11.83 -9.29 -5.55
C GLU A 131 -10.88 -9.82 -6.63
N PHE A 132 -9.58 -9.92 -6.35
CA PHE A 132 -8.61 -10.46 -7.29
C PHE A 132 -8.66 -11.98 -7.42
N GLU A 133 -9.04 -12.72 -6.37
CA GLU A 133 -9.21 -14.17 -6.40
C GLU A 133 -10.42 -14.55 -7.27
N MET A 134 -11.56 -13.87 -7.09
CA MET A 134 -12.76 -14.07 -7.93
C MET A 134 -12.51 -13.80 -9.43
N LEU A 135 -11.54 -12.94 -9.76
CA LEU A 135 -11.16 -12.66 -11.15
C LEU A 135 -10.14 -13.66 -11.71
N ALA A 136 -9.33 -14.28 -10.85
CA ALA A 136 -8.37 -15.29 -11.26
C ALA A 136 -9.03 -16.66 -11.53
N GLU A 137 -10.20 -16.91 -10.95
CA GLU A 137 -11.01 -18.11 -11.17
C GLU A 137 -11.87 -18.06 -12.45
N LYS A 138 -11.90 -16.90 -13.14
CA LYS A 138 -12.62 -16.70 -14.42
C LYS A 138 -11.69 -16.81 -15.62
#